data_AF-A0A7S7UE64-F1
#
_entry.id   AF-A0A7S7UE64-F1
#
_cell.length_a   1.000
_cell.length_b   1.000
_cell.length_c   1.000
_cell.angle_alpha   90.00
_cell.angle_beta   90.00
_cell.angle_gamma   90.00
#
_symmetry.space_group_name_H-M   'P 1'
#
loop_
_entity.id
_entity.type
_entity.pdbx_description
1 polymer ?
#
loop_
_entity_poly.entity_id
_entity_poly.type
_entity_poly.pdbx_seq_one_letter_code
_entity_poly.pdbx_strand_id
1 'polypeptide(L)'
;MRRDSFLMRAAAVAILSGLLAGCGGARQALQNESEDPSISLTDALADCRNAFPDQIMQAVRRADCIVKATELSVRPSLQFPELIDRENALRKTLAVQVEAGKVSLLERNDQIAKAHMAIVAEEAERLKASRSEEQGNSPAAVVQWRVSNSNACAGLGGNSPNCF
;
A
#
# COMPACT_ATOMS: atom_id res chain seq x y z
N MET A 1 -4.45 -16.86 72.97
CA MET A 1 -4.62 -15.48 72.49
C MET A 1 -3.50 -15.16 71.50
N ARG A 2 -3.88 -14.62 70.33
CA ARG A 2 -3.01 -13.96 69.33
C ARG A 2 -1.97 -14.82 68.61
N ARG A 3 -2.41 -15.64 67.64
CA ARG A 3 -1.59 -15.87 66.43
C ARG A 3 -2.33 -16.39 65.18
N ASP A 4 -3.66 -16.50 65.20
CA ASP A 4 -4.39 -17.06 64.05
C ASP A 4 -5.03 -16.01 63.12
N SER A 5 -4.98 -14.73 63.49
CA SER A 5 -5.68 -13.65 62.75
C SER A 5 -4.87 -12.98 61.64
N PHE A 6 -3.57 -13.30 61.50
CA PHE A 6 -2.69 -12.69 60.48
C PHE A 6 -2.54 -13.54 59.20
N LEU A 7 -2.69 -14.86 59.28
CA LEU A 7 -2.56 -15.76 58.13
C LEU A 7 -3.80 -15.76 57.22
N MET A 8 -4.98 -15.51 57.78
CA MET A 8 -6.24 -15.54 57.02
C MET A 8 -6.50 -14.27 56.20
N ARG A 9 -5.81 -13.16 56.51
CA ARG A 9 -5.89 -11.90 55.74
C ARG A 9 -4.83 -11.77 54.64
N ALA A 10 -3.73 -12.52 54.73
CA ALA A 10 -2.70 -12.54 53.69
C ALA A 10 -3.09 -13.44 52.49
N ALA A 11 -3.91 -14.46 52.72
CA ALA A 11 -4.37 -15.37 51.66
C ALA A 11 -5.45 -14.76 50.73
N ALA A 12 -6.21 -13.76 51.20
CA ALA A 12 -7.31 -13.16 50.43
C ALA A 12 -6.86 -12.09 49.41
N VAL A 13 -5.68 -11.49 49.59
CA VAL A 13 -5.16 -10.44 48.69
C VAL A 13 -4.36 -11.02 47.51
N ALA A 14 -3.76 -12.20 47.67
CA ALA A 14 -3.02 -12.87 46.61
C ALA A 14 -3.91 -13.50 45.52
N ILE A 15 -5.17 -13.81 45.84
CA ILE A 15 -6.10 -14.48 44.90
C ILE A 15 -6.84 -13.46 44.00
N LEU A 16 -7.05 -12.22 44.46
CA LEU A 16 -7.69 -11.18 43.62
C LEU A 16 -6.75 -10.51 42.60
N SER A 17 -5.43 -10.69 42.72
CA SER A 17 -4.46 -10.08 41.79
C SER A 17 -4.13 -10.95 40.58
N GLY A 18 -4.51 -12.24 40.60
CA GLY A 18 -4.30 -13.17 39.48
C GLY A 18 -5.40 -13.18 38.41
N LEU A 19 -6.55 -12.58 38.69
CA LEU A 19 -7.74 -12.61 37.80
C LEU A 19 -7.93 -11.33 36.96
N LEU A 20 -7.04 -10.33 37.07
CA LEU A 20 -7.11 -9.08 36.32
C LEU A 20 -5.91 -8.79 35.39
N ALA A 21 -4.98 -9.74 35.25
CA ALA A 21 -3.86 -9.66 34.29
C ALA A 21 -3.92 -10.78 33.23
N GLY A 22 -5.12 -11.30 32.94
CA GLY A 22 -5.37 -12.39 31.98
C GLY A 22 -6.23 -12.01 30.77
N CYS A 23 -6.39 -10.72 30.48
CA CYS A 23 -7.09 -10.23 29.29
C CYS A 23 -6.12 -9.48 28.37
N GLY A 24 -5.21 -10.21 27.71
CA GLY A 24 -4.27 -9.57 26.78
C GLY A 24 -3.41 -10.48 25.91
N GLY A 25 -3.63 -11.80 25.89
CA GLY A 25 -2.69 -12.73 25.24
C GLY A 25 -3.32 -13.92 24.52
N ALA A 26 -4.56 -13.79 24.04
CA ALA A 26 -5.21 -14.82 23.24
C ALA A 26 -5.80 -14.23 21.95
N ARG A 27 -4.93 -13.65 21.11
CA ARG A 27 -5.13 -13.61 19.66
C ARG A 27 -3.80 -13.89 18.96
N GLN A 28 -3.88 -14.85 18.04
CA GLN A 28 -2.95 -15.11 16.93
C GLN A 28 -1.68 -15.91 17.24
N ALA A 29 -1.89 -17.11 17.79
CA ALA A 29 -1.23 -18.28 17.21
C ALA A 29 -1.92 -18.59 15.86
N LEU A 30 -1.51 -17.88 14.80
CA LEU A 30 -1.76 -18.12 13.36
C LEU A 30 -1.30 -16.87 12.58
N GLN A 31 -0.02 -16.55 12.66
CA GLN A 31 0.63 -15.61 11.74
C GLN A 31 2.13 -15.94 11.69
N ASN A 32 2.41 -17.18 11.30
CA ASN A 32 3.68 -17.54 10.70
C ASN A 32 3.30 -18.42 9.51
N GLU A 33 2.91 -17.78 8.41
CA GLU A 33 3.02 -18.37 7.08
C GLU A 33 3.02 -17.23 6.05
N SER A 34 4.15 -17.15 5.35
CA SER A 34 4.56 -16.21 4.30
C SER A 34 4.61 -14.71 4.66
N GLU A 35 5.54 -14.33 5.53
CA GLU A 35 6.31 -13.10 5.24
C GLU A 35 7.23 -13.43 4.06
N ASP A 36 6.63 -13.52 2.87
CA ASP A 36 7.34 -13.25 1.63
C ASP A 36 8.00 -11.88 1.85
N PRO A 37 9.26 -11.61 1.44
CA PRO A 37 9.81 -10.26 1.37
C PRO A 37 9.08 -9.42 0.30
N SER A 38 7.74 -9.49 0.28
CA SER A 38 6.83 -8.65 -0.44
C SER A 38 7.09 -7.24 0.05
N ILE A 39 7.88 -6.52 -0.75
CA ILE A 39 8.14 -5.11 -0.55
C ILE A 39 6.76 -4.44 -0.56
N SER A 40 6.36 -3.93 0.60
CA SER A 40 5.15 -3.13 0.77
C SER A 40 5.18 -2.00 -0.26
N LEU A 41 4.21 -1.99 -1.17
CA LEU A 41 4.12 -0.97 -2.21
C LEU A 41 4.08 0.43 -1.59
N THR A 42 3.39 0.59 -0.46
CA THR A 42 3.38 1.85 0.30
C THR A 42 4.77 2.33 0.66
N ASP A 43 5.60 1.43 1.20
CA ASP A 43 6.93 1.77 1.70
C ASP A 43 7.89 2.04 0.54
N ALA A 44 7.87 1.21 -0.50
CA ALA A 44 8.65 1.46 -1.71
C ALA A 44 8.31 2.81 -2.36
N LEU A 45 7.02 3.16 -2.43
CA LEU A 45 6.61 4.45 -2.95
C LEU A 45 7.04 5.59 -2.02
N ALA A 46 7.01 5.39 -0.69
CA ALA A 46 7.52 6.36 0.27
C ALA A 46 9.02 6.60 0.09
N ASP A 47 9.80 5.54 -0.09
CA ASP A 47 11.23 5.61 -0.38
C ASP A 47 11.50 6.39 -1.67
N CYS A 48 10.73 6.16 -2.74
CA CYS A 48 10.84 6.93 -3.97
C CYS A 48 10.59 8.43 -3.76
N ARG A 49 9.57 8.80 -2.95
CA ARG A 49 9.30 10.21 -2.64
C ARG A 49 10.42 10.85 -1.83
N ASN A 50 10.97 10.11 -0.86
CA ASN A 50 12.02 10.59 0.02
C ASN A 50 13.37 10.71 -0.70
N ALA A 51 13.69 9.76 -1.58
CA ALA A 51 14.90 9.78 -2.39
C ALA A 51 14.88 10.88 -3.47
N PHE A 52 13.69 11.20 -3.99
CA PHE A 52 13.52 12.18 -5.07
C PHE A 52 12.45 13.24 -4.72
N PRO A 53 12.74 14.17 -3.78
CA PRO A 53 11.75 15.10 -3.25
C PRO A 53 11.34 16.19 -4.24
N ASP A 54 12.20 16.56 -5.19
CA ASP A 54 11.89 17.55 -6.22
C ASP A 54 11.13 16.90 -7.38
N GLN A 55 9.83 17.17 -7.46
CA GLN A 55 8.94 16.57 -8.45
C GLN A 55 9.14 17.08 -9.89
N ILE A 56 9.91 18.15 -10.10
CA ILE A 56 10.17 18.73 -11.42
C ILE A 56 11.56 18.34 -11.88
N MET A 57 12.59 18.74 -11.11
CA MET A 57 14.00 18.55 -11.49
C MET A 57 14.46 17.09 -11.42
N GLN A 58 13.67 16.22 -10.79
CA GLN A 58 13.99 14.81 -10.63
C GLN A 58 12.84 13.91 -11.11
N ALA A 59 11.94 14.47 -11.93
CA ALA A 59 10.73 13.78 -12.38
C ALA A 59 11.05 12.42 -13.01
N VAL A 60 12.06 12.35 -13.89
CA VAL A 60 12.45 11.09 -14.56
C VAL A 60 12.96 10.06 -13.57
N ARG A 61 13.94 10.41 -12.72
CA ARG A 61 14.48 9.48 -11.72
C ARG A 61 13.42 8.99 -10.73
N ARG A 62 12.51 9.88 -10.34
CA ARG A 62 11.39 9.54 -9.47
C ARG A 62 10.41 8.58 -10.15
N ALA A 63 10.06 8.84 -11.40
CA ALA A 63 9.20 7.96 -12.18
C ALA A 63 9.83 6.57 -12.35
N ASP A 64 11.13 6.48 -12.65
CA ASP A 64 11.83 5.20 -12.75
C ASP A 64 11.80 4.41 -11.44
N CYS A 65 11.96 5.09 -10.29
CA CYS A 65 11.81 4.45 -8.98
C CYS A 65 10.41 3.87 -8.77
N ILE A 66 9.37 4.66 -9.07
CA ILE A 66 7.96 4.25 -8.94
C ILE A 66 7.66 3.08 -9.87
N VAL A 67 8.13 3.13 -11.12
CA VAL A 67 7.97 2.04 -12.07
C VAL A 67 8.60 0.76 -11.51
N LYS A 68 9.84 0.83 -11.02
CA LYS A 68 10.50 -0.32 -10.40
C LYS A 68 9.73 -0.86 -9.18
N ALA A 69 9.19 0.02 -8.33
CA ALA A 69 8.37 -0.40 -7.20
C ALA A 69 7.11 -1.17 -7.66
N THR A 70 6.40 -0.66 -8.66
CA THR A 70 5.20 -1.34 -9.19
C THR A 70 5.53 -2.62 -9.98
N GLU A 71 6.65 -2.66 -10.70
CA GLU A 71 7.16 -3.85 -11.39
C GLU A 71 7.47 -5.00 -10.42
N LEU A 72 7.97 -4.68 -9.23
CA LEU A 72 8.30 -5.67 -8.20
C LEU A 72 7.08 -6.05 -7.35
N SER A 73 6.28 -5.07 -6.91
CA SER A 73 5.22 -5.31 -5.93
C SER A 73 3.84 -5.62 -6.53
N VAL A 74 3.54 -5.14 -7.74
CA VAL A 74 2.18 -5.21 -8.32
C VAL A 74 2.14 -6.14 -9.51
N ARG A 75 3.03 -5.91 -10.49
CA ARG A 75 3.01 -6.60 -11.79
C ARG A 75 2.96 -8.12 -11.70
N PRO A 76 3.72 -8.82 -10.82
CA PRO A 76 3.69 -10.29 -10.75
C PRO A 76 2.35 -10.85 -10.26
N SER A 77 1.55 -10.03 -9.57
CA SER A 77 0.28 -10.41 -8.95
C SER A 77 -0.94 -10.04 -9.80
N LEU A 78 -0.76 -9.35 -10.92
CA LEU A 78 -1.85 -8.95 -11.80
C LEU A 78 -2.16 -10.05 -12.83
N GLN A 79 -3.45 -10.37 -12.99
CA GLN A 79 -3.91 -11.25 -14.07
C GLN A 79 -3.69 -10.63 -15.46
N PHE A 80 -3.70 -9.29 -15.55
CA PHE A 80 -3.50 -8.51 -16.77
C PHE A 80 -2.31 -7.55 -16.58
N PRO A 81 -1.05 -8.04 -16.58
CA PRO A 81 0.12 -7.24 -16.24
C PRO A 81 0.43 -6.14 -17.26
N GLU A 82 -0.07 -6.24 -18.50
CA GLU A 82 0.09 -5.20 -19.51
C GLU A 82 -0.64 -3.89 -19.15
N LEU A 83 -1.61 -3.95 -18.24
CA LEU A 83 -2.32 -2.78 -17.74
C LEU A 83 -1.40 -1.87 -16.92
N ILE A 84 -0.63 -2.44 -15.98
CA ILE A 84 0.35 -1.67 -15.22
C ILE A 84 1.53 -1.23 -16.10
N ASP A 85 1.91 -2.04 -17.10
CA ASP A 85 2.94 -1.66 -18.08
C ASP A 85 2.54 -0.39 -18.85
N ARG A 86 1.26 -0.26 -19.24
CA ARG A 86 0.71 0.93 -19.89
C ARG A 86 0.74 2.16 -18.98
N GLU A 87 0.33 2.02 -17.72
CA GLU A 87 0.38 3.11 -16.74
C GLU A 87 1.83 3.60 -16.53
N ASN A 88 2.77 2.66 -16.39
CA ASN A 88 4.18 2.95 -16.19
C ASN A 88 4.84 3.62 -17.40
N ALA A 89 4.47 3.22 -18.62
CA ALA A 89 4.93 3.88 -19.84
C ALA A 89 4.44 5.34 -19.93
N LEU A 90 3.18 5.59 -19.54
CA LEU A 90 2.63 6.95 -19.44
C LEU A 90 3.39 7.77 -18.40
N ARG A 91 3.61 7.21 -17.19
CA ARG A 91 4.34 7.88 -16.10
C ARG A 91 5.73 8.32 -16.53
N LYS A 92 6.50 7.44 -17.19
CA LYS A 92 7.82 7.76 -17.76
C LYS A 92 7.75 8.87 -18.81
N THR A 93 6.78 8.77 -19.71
CA THR A 93 6.59 9.78 -20.77
C THR A 93 6.29 11.16 -20.18
N LEU A 94 5.39 11.24 -19.20
CA LEU A 94 5.04 12.50 -18.56
C LEU A 94 6.18 13.06 -17.71
N ALA A 95 6.97 12.19 -17.06
CA ALA A 95 8.12 12.62 -16.29
C ALA A 95 9.15 13.37 -17.15
N VAL A 96 9.46 12.85 -18.36
CA VAL A 96 10.31 13.55 -19.33
C VAL A 96 9.71 14.91 -19.73
N GLN A 97 8.39 14.98 -19.93
CA GLN A 97 7.72 16.23 -20.30
C GLN A 97 7.70 17.25 -19.16
N VAL A 98 7.54 16.81 -17.92
CA VAL A 98 7.60 17.68 -16.72
C VAL A 98 9.00 18.24 -16.52
N GLU A 99 10.02 17.40 -16.58
CA GLU A 99 11.42 17.84 -16.41
C GLU A 99 11.84 18.80 -17.54
N ALA A 100 11.31 18.61 -18.75
CA ALA A 100 11.48 19.53 -19.87
C ALA A 100 10.58 20.79 -19.81
N GLY A 101 9.76 20.96 -18.77
CA GLY A 101 8.85 22.11 -18.62
C GLY A 101 7.71 22.16 -19.64
N LYS A 102 7.42 21.07 -20.34
CA LYS A 102 6.36 20.99 -21.36
C LYS A 102 4.97 20.72 -20.76
N VAL A 103 4.92 20.03 -19.63
CA VAL A 103 3.70 19.68 -18.90
C VAL A 103 3.87 20.12 -17.45
N SER A 104 2.84 20.71 -16.87
CA SER A 104 2.86 21.10 -15.45
C SER A 104 2.68 19.89 -14.52
N LEU A 105 3.09 20.00 -13.25
CA LEU A 105 2.85 18.94 -12.26
C LEU A 105 1.36 18.61 -12.11
N LEU A 106 0.51 19.63 -12.16
CA LEU A 106 -0.95 19.50 -12.05
C LEU A 106 -1.49 18.70 -13.24
N GLU A 107 -1.07 19.06 -14.45
CA GLU A 107 -1.50 18.40 -15.67
C GLU A 107 -0.99 16.96 -15.75
N ARG A 108 0.25 16.68 -15.36
CA ARG A 108 0.75 15.31 -15.19
C ARG A 108 -0.16 14.52 -14.26
N ASN A 109 -0.48 15.05 -13.08
CA ASN A 109 -1.27 14.33 -12.09
C ASN A 109 -2.68 14.01 -12.59
N ASP A 110 -3.32 14.97 -13.27
CA ASP A 110 -4.62 14.77 -13.90
C ASP A 110 -4.56 13.67 -14.98
N GLN A 111 -3.54 13.69 -15.83
CA GLN A 111 -3.35 12.66 -16.86
C GLN A 111 -3.11 11.26 -16.26
N ILE A 112 -2.28 11.15 -15.22
CA ILE A 112 -2.05 9.88 -14.51
C ILE A 112 -3.36 9.38 -13.87
N ALA A 113 -4.09 10.24 -13.16
CA ALA A 113 -5.33 9.84 -12.49
C ALA A 113 -6.40 9.36 -13.48
N LYS A 114 -6.58 10.08 -14.60
CA LYS A 114 -7.50 9.68 -15.67
C LYS A 114 -7.12 8.35 -16.28
N ALA A 115 -5.84 8.15 -16.60
CA ALA A 115 -5.35 6.91 -17.16
C ALA A 115 -5.52 5.74 -16.19
N HIS A 116 -5.19 5.94 -14.90
CA HIS A 116 -5.32 4.92 -13.87
C HIS A 116 -6.77 4.45 -13.70
N MET A 117 -7.74 5.37 -13.61
CA MET A 117 -9.16 5.01 -13.53
C MET A 117 -9.62 4.22 -14.76
N ALA A 118 -9.21 4.62 -15.96
CA ALA A 118 -9.55 3.90 -17.19
C ALA A 118 -8.97 2.47 -17.17
N ILE A 119 -7.74 2.32 -16.68
CA ILE A 119 -7.07 1.03 -16.54
C ILE A 119 -7.77 0.12 -15.51
N VAL A 120 -8.13 0.65 -14.34
CA VAL A 120 -8.85 -0.13 -13.30
C VAL A 120 -10.25 -0.54 -13.78
N ALA A 121 -10.93 0.33 -14.53
CA ALA A 121 -12.21 -0.03 -15.15
C ALA A 121 -12.05 -1.14 -16.21
N GLU A 122 -11.02 -1.05 -17.05
CA GLU A 122 -10.67 -2.10 -18.02
C GLU A 122 -10.34 -3.42 -17.32
N GLU A 123 -9.55 -3.39 -16.25
CA GLU A 123 -9.23 -4.57 -15.42
C GLU A 123 -10.52 -5.22 -14.90
N ALA A 124 -11.42 -4.44 -14.30
CA ALA A 124 -12.66 -4.93 -13.73
C ALA A 124 -13.57 -5.63 -14.76
N GLU A 125 -13.70 -5.06 -15.96
CA GLU A 125 -14.48 -5.68 -17.04
C GLU A 125 -13.84 -6.97 -17.56
N ARG A 126 -12.51 -7.00 -17.69
CA ARG A 126 -11.78 -8.22 -18.08
C ARG A 126 -11.91 -9.31 -17.01
N LEU A 127 -11.78 -8.96 -15.73
CA LEU A 127 -11.99 -9.88 -14.60
C LEU A 127 -13.41 -10.45 -14.58
N LYS A 128 -14.41 -9.61 -14.89
CA LYS A 128 -15.81 -10.02 -14.98
C LYS A 128 -16.05 -11.03 -16.09
N ALA A 129 -15.36 -10.84 -17.23
CA ALA A 129 -15.41 -11.71 -18.40
C ALA A 129 -14.58 -13.00 -18.22
N SER A 130 -13.50 -12.95 -17.45
CA SER A 130 -12.60 -14.08 -17.19
C SER A 130 -13.02 -14.96 -16.01
N ARG A 131 -14.28 -14.90 -15.58
CA ARG A 131 -14.83 -15.73 -14.49
C ARG A 131 -14.87 -17.22 -14.89
N SER A 132 -13.69 -17.83 -14.84
CA SER A 132 -13.42 -19.25 -14.68
C SER A 132 -12.47 -19.41 -13.47
N GLU A 133 -13.06 -19.84 -12.36
CA GLU A 133 -12.51 -20.60 -11.22
C GLU A 133 -11.45 -20.03 -10.24
N GLU A 134 -10.73 -18.95 -10.49
CA GLU A 134 -9.73 -18.47 -9.50
C GLU A 134 -10.09 -17.12 -8.86
N GLN A 135 -11.14 -17.10 -8.03
CA GLN A 135 -11.42 -15.96 -7.13
C GLN A 135 -10.83 -16.20 -5.75
N GLY A 136 -9.49 -16.14 -5.69
CA GLY A 136 -8.76 -15.94 -4.44
C GLY A 136 -8.79 -14.47 -4.00
N ASN A 137 -8.45 -14.21 -2.73
CA ASN A 137 -8.28 -12.85 -2.22
C ASN A 137 -7.17 -12.13 -3.02
N SER A 138 -7.41 -10.91 -3.51
CA SER A 138 -6.39 -10.15 -4.25
C SER A 138 -5.20 -9.81 -3.34
N PRO A 139 -3.94 -9.92 -3.83
CA PRO A 139 -2.78 -9.50 -3.05
C PRO A 139 -2.86 -8.03 -2.63
N ALA A 140 -2.35 -7.73 -1.43
CA ALA A 140 -2.48 -6.39 -0.82
C ALA A 140 -1.93 -5.27 -1.71
N ALA A 141 -0.79 -5.50 -2.39
CA ALA A 141 -0.20 -4.52 -3.31
C ALA A 141 -1.10 -4.23 -4.53
N VAL A 142 -1.84 -5.24 -5.03
CA VAL A 142 -2.80 -5.06 -6.11
C VAL A 142 -4.01 -4.27 -5.62
N VAL A 143 -4.53 -4.59 -4.43
CA VAL A 143 -5.62 -3.81 -3.81
C VAL A 143 -5.20 -2.35 -3.61
N GLN A 144 -3.99 -2.13 -3.11
CA GLN A 144 -3.44 -0.79 -2.91
C GLN A 144 -3.30 -0.03 -4.24
N TRP A 145 -2.76 -0.69 -5.27
CA TRP A 145 -2.64 -0.08 -6.59
C TRP A 145 -4.00 0.36 -7.13
N ARG A 146 -5.05 -0.47 -7.07
CA ARG A 146 -6.40 -0.13 -7.57
C ARG A 146 -7.04 1.09 -6.91
N VAL A 147 -6.66 1.39 -5.66
CA VAL A 147 -7.18 2.56 -4.92
C VAL A 147 -6.24 3.77 -4.99
N SER A 148 -5.12 3.66 -5.71
CA SER A 148 -4.18 4.75 -5.92
C SER A 148 -4.67 5.73 -7.00
N ASN A 149 -3.95 6.84 -7.17
CA ASN A 149 -4.11 7.79 -8.28
C ASN A 149 -5.56 8.22 -8.53
N SER A 150 -6.32 8.42 -7.45
CA SER A 150 -7.69 8.94 -7.52
C SER A 150 -7.74 10.34 -8.13
N ASN A 151 -8.92 10.79 -8.56
CA ASN A 151 -9.14 12.17 -9.05
C ASN A 151 -8.65 13.26 -8.09
N ALA A 152 -8.59 12.99 -6.78
CA ALA A 152 -8.08 13.93 -5.80
C ALA A 152 -6.58 14.24 -6.00
N CYS A 153 -5.82 13.34 -6.64
CA CYS A 153 -4.39 13.52 -6.87
C CYS A 153 -4.04 14.68 -7.81
N ALA A 154 -4.97 15.11 -8.66
CA ALA A 154 -4.83 16.35 -9.42
C ALA A 154 -4.64 17.55 -8.47
N GLY A 155 -5.46 17.66 -7.42
CA GLY A 155 -5.40 18.78 -6.46
C GLY A 155 -4.38 18.62 -5.34
N LEU A 156 -4.08 17.38 -4.91
CA LEU A 156 -3.21 17.11 -3.76
C LEU A 156 -1.71 17.13 -4.08
N GLY A 157 -1.34 17.02 -5.36
CA GLY A 157 0.06 16.94 -5.79
C GLY A 157 0.64 15.54 -5.64
N GLY A 158 1.72 15.24 -6.39
CA GLY A 158 2.32 13.90 -6.46
C GLY A 158 3.14 13.49 -5.22
N ASN A 159 3.04 14.24 -4.12
CA ASN A 159 3.71 13.95 -2.84
C ASN A 159 2.77 13.33 -1.80
N SER A 160 1.47 13.26 -2.08
CA SER A 160 0.52 12.66 -1.16
C SER A 160 0.63 11.13 -1.15
N PRO A 161 0.33 10.49 -0.01
CA PRO A 161 0.16 9.04 0.03
C PRO A 161 -0.88 8.64 -1.03
N ASN A 162 -0.50 7.73 -1.93
CA ASN A 162 -1.30 7.23 -3.06
C ASN A 162 -1.41 8.13 -4.32
N CYS A 163 -0.66 9.22 -4.42
CA CYS A 163 -0.59 10.04 -5.64
C CYS A 163 0.83 10.00 -6.22
N PHE A 164 1.08 9.09 -7.16
CA PHE A 164 2.43 8.81 -7.67
C PHE A 164 2.45 8.52 -9.17
#